data_AF-A0A0K9NLZ8-F1
#
_entry.id   AF-A0A0K9NLZ8-F1
#
_cell.length_a   1.000
_cell.length_b   1.000
_cell.length_c   1.000
_cell.angle_alpha   90.00
_cell.angle_beta   90.00
_cell.angle_gamma   90.00
#
_symmetry.space_group_name_H-M   'P 1'
#
loop_
_entity.id
_entity.type
_entity.pdbx_description
1 polymer ?
#
loop_
_entity_poly.entity_id
_entity_poly.type
_entity_poly.pdbx_seq_one_letter_code
_entity_poly.pdbx_strand_id
1 'polypeptide(L)'
;MAGLAGVVGLSWSSNISSLSSTRLACKTFVNPHVSRQAVKMTMSVDKKAYNVQKSEEIFNAAKELMPGGVNSPVRAFKSVGGQPIVFDSVKGCRMVDVDGNEYIDYVGSWGPAIIGHADDKVNEALIETLKKGTSFGAPCYLENVLAEMVISAVPSVEMVRFVNSGTEACMGALRLVRAYTGREKILKFEGCYHGHADSFLVKAGSGVATLGLPDSPGVPKGVHLGDSNLTIQ
;
A
#
# COMPACT_ATOMS: atom_id res chain seq x y z
N MET A 1 -26.91 -37.16 -26.84
CA MET A 1 -27.75 -35.95 -26.98
C MET A 1 -26.83 -34.75 -26.74
N ALA A 2 -26.21 -34.11 -27.73
CA ALA A 2 -26.73 -33.38 -28.89
C ALA A 2 -27.71 -32.26 -28.50
N GLY A 3 -27.24 -31.01 -28.63
CA GLY A 3 -27.99 -29.75 -28.45
C GLY A 3 -27.01 -28.59 -28.11
N LEU A 4 -26.30 -27.98 -29.07
CA LEU A 4 -26.70 -26.77 -29.85
C LEU A 4 -27.10 -25.61 -28.92
N ALA A 5 -26.31 -24.55 -28.74
CA ALA A 5 -25.88 -23.48 -29.68
C ALA A 5 -26.58 -22.16 -29.28
N GLY A 6 -25.81 -21.08 -29.15
CA GLY A 6 -26.35 -19.75 -28.83
C GLY A 6 -25.26 -18.70 -28.57
N VAL A 7 -24.39 -18.48 -29.56
CA VAL A 7 -23.47 -17.33 -29.60
C VAL A 7 -24.28 -16.12 -30.08
N VAL A 8 -24.44 -15.09 -29.25
CA VAL A 8 -24.99 -13.80 -29.67
C VAL A 8 -23.83 -12.87 -29.98
N GLY A 9 -23.53 -12.75 -31.27
CA GLY A 9 -22.61 -11.74 -31.81
C GLY A 9 -23.29 -10.38 -31.88
N LEU A 10 -22.73 -9.39 -31.22
CA LEU A 10 -23.06 -7.98 -31.41
C LEU A 10 -22.18 -7.44 -32.56
N SER A 11 -22.80 -7.29 -33.72
CA SER A 11 -22.23 -6.68 -34.93
C SER A 11 -22.29 -5.16 -34.82
N TRP A 12 -21.13 -4.51 -34.87
CA TRP A 12 -20.96 -3.07 -35.00
C TRP A 12 -20.99 -2.72 -36.50
N SER A 13 -22.00 -1.97 -36.95
CA SER A 13 -22.09 -1.46 -38.32
C SER A 13 -21.50 -0.06 -38.41
N SER A 14 -20.44 0.05 -39.20
CA SER A 14 -19.73 1.28 -39.55
C SER A 14 -20.45 2.00 -40.71
N ASN A 15 -21.14 3.10 -40.40
CA ASN A 15 -21.66 4.02 -41.42
C ASN A 15 -20.64 5.12 -41.71
N ILE A 16 -19.75 4.88 -42.67
CA ILE A 16 -19.02 5.91 -43.39
C ILE A 16 -19.71 6.06 -44.75
N SER A 17 -20.41 7.17 -44.96
CA SER A 17 -20.87 7.57 -46.28
C SER A 17 -20.34 8.97 -46.62
N SER A 18 -19.50 8.96 -47.66
CA SER A 18 -19.27 9.98 -48.69
C SER A 18 -19.85 11.38 -48.48
N LEU A 19 -18.97 12.37 -48.38
CA LEU A 19 -19.26 13.74 -48.79
C LEU A 19 -18.19 14.22 -49.78
N SER A 20 -18.70 14.66 -50.93
CA SER A 20 -18.01 15.07 -52.14
C SER A 20 -17.16 16.33 -51.95
N SER A 21 -16.04 16.38 -52.65
CA SER A 21 -15.16 17.54 -52.75
C SER A 21 -15.85 18.71 -53.45
N THR A 22 -16.21 19.74 -52.69
CA THR A 22 -16.52 21.06 -53.23
C THR A 22 -15.44 22.02 -52.76
N ARG A 23 -14.56 22.45 -53.69
CA ARG A 23 -13.55 23.47 -53.42
C ARG A 23 -14.26 24.81 -53.19
N LEU A 24 -14.31 25.26 -51.94
CA LEU A 24 -14.70 26.63 -51.61
C LEU A 24 -13.43 27.48 -51.50
N ALA A 25 -13.27 28.43 -52.42
CA ALA A 25 -12.18 29.40 -52.39
C ALA A 25 -12.31 30.28 -51.14
N CYS A 26 -11.38 30.14 -50.20
CA CYS A 26 -11.27 31.03 -49.04
C CYS A 26 -10.70 32.38 -49.50
N LYS A 27 -11.57 33.39 -49.63
CA LYS A 27 -11.13 34.79 -49.77
C LYS A 27 -10.60 35.24 -48.42
N THR A 28 -9.32 35.60 -48.37
CA THR A 28 -8.70 36.26 -47.21
C THR A 28 -9.32 37.63 -47.01
N PHE A 29 -10.26 37.74 -46.08
CA PHE A 29 -10.74 39.02 -45.57
C PHE A 29 -9.85 39.41 -44.38
N VAL A 30 -8.89 40.30 -44.61
CA VAL A 30 -8.08 40.90 -43.55
C VAL A 30 -8.84 42.11 -43.02
N ASN A 31 -9.34 42.03 -41.79
CA ASN A 31 -9.98 43.16 -41.10
C ASN A 31 -8.91 43.88 -40.25
N PRO A 32 -8.54 45.16 -40.48
CA PRO A 32 -7.37 45.77 -39.84
C PRO A 32 -7.56 46.29 -38.42
N HIS A 33 -8.73 46.12 -37.79
CA HIS A 33 -9.00 46.78 -36.50
C HIS A 33 -9.68 45.85 -35.49
N VAL A 34 -8.90 44.96 -34.87
CA VAL A 34 -9.22 44.39 -33.56
C VAL A 34 -8.00 44.56 -32.67
N SER A 35 -8.11 45.50 -31.73
CA SER A 35 -7.13 45.70 -30.65
C SER A 35 -7.01 44.39 -29.86
N ARG A 36 -5.86 43.72 -29.97
CA ARG A 36 -5.54 42.56 -29.13
C ARG A 36 -5.23 43.06 -27.72
N GLN A 37 -6.26 43.17 -26.88
CA GLN A 37 -6.05 43.36 -25.45
C GLN A 37 -5.58 42.02 -24.86
N ALA A 38 -4.28 41.92 -24.60
CA ALA A 38 -3.71 40.80 -23.88
C ALA A 38 -4.18 40.86 -22.42
N VAL A 39 -5.11 39.97 -22.05
CA VAL A 39 -5.47 39.77 -20.65
C VAL A 39 -4.28 39.09 -19.98
N LYS A 40 -3.49 39.87 -19.24
CA LYS A 40 -2.36 39.37 -18.46
C LYS A 40 -2.89 38.75 -17.17
N MET A 41 -3.29 37.47 -17.24
CA MET A 41 -3.60 36.68 -16.05
C MET A 41 -2.31 36.48 -15.27
N THR A 42 -2.08 37.33 -14.27
CA THR A 42 -0.94 37.21 -13.36
C THR A 42 -1.41 36.36 -12.19
N MET A 43 -1.09 35.06 -12.19
CA MET A 43 -1.28 34.23 -11.02
C MET A 43 -0.13 34.53 -10.05
N SER A 44 -0.40 35.31 -9.01
CA SER A 44 0.50 35.42 -7.87
C SER A 44 0.46 34.09 -7.12
N VAL A 45 1.43 33.22 -7.37
CA VAL A 45 1.65 32.04 -6.54
C VAL A 45 2.39 32.52 -5.28
N ASP A 46 1.65 32.70 -4.19
CA ASP A 46 2.26 32.83 -2.87
C ASP A 46 3.01 31.53 -2.57
N LYS A 47 4.32 31.56 -2.76
CA LYS A 47 5.16 30.38 -2.58
C LYS A 47 5.40 30.23 -1.07
N LYS A 48 4.48 29.53 -0.39
CA LYS A 48 4.66 29.19 1.03
C LYS A 48 6.03 28.50 1.18
N ALA A 49 6.88 29.07 2.03
CA ALA A 49 8.21 28.52 2.28
C ALA A 49 8.06 27.17 3.01
N TYR A 50 8.85 26.18 2.57
CA TYR A 50 8.94 24.89 3.24
C TYR A 50 9.48 25.08 4.66
N ASN A 51 8.79 24.53 5.66
CA ASN A 51 9.16 24.63 7.07
C ASN A 51 8.83 23.32 7.79
N VAL A 52 9.65 22.88 8.76
CA VAL A 52 9.46 21.63 9.51
C VAL A 52 9.62 21.80 11.02
N GLN A 53 9.53 23.04 11.52
CA GLN A 53 9.75 23.37 12.94
C GLN A 53 8.83 22.61 13.89
N LYS A 54 7.52 22.51 13.57
CA LYS A 54 6.59 21.78 14.44
C LYS A 54 6.87 20.28 14.41
N SER A 55 7.22 19.74 13.24
CA SER A 55 7.64 18.34 13.12
C SER A 55 8.88 18.04 13.98
N GLU A 56 9.87 18.94 13.99
CA GLU A 56 11.05 18.86 14.84
C GLU A 56 10.69 18.86 16.33
N GLU A 57 9.88 19.82 16.77
CA GLU A 57 9.44 19.93 18.17
C GLU A 57 8.71 18.66 18.65
N ILE A 58 7.74 18.18 17.87
CA ILE A 58 6.95 16.99 18.21
C ILE A 58 7.84 15.74 18.25
N PHE A 59 8.74 15.56 17.29
CA PHE A 59 9.60 14.39 17.26
C PHE A 59 10.67 14.41 18.35
N ASN A 60 11.16 15.60 18.72
CA ASN A 60 12.06 15.74 19.86
C ASN A 60 11.40 15.25 21.15
N ALA A 61 10.14 15.63 21.38
CA ALA A 61 9.37 15.08 22.50
C ALA A 61 9.16 13.56 22.36
N ALA A 62 8.88 13.06 21.15
CA ALA A 62 8.64 11.63 20.91
C ALA A 62 9.84 10.74 21.27
N LYS A 63 11.08 11.21 21.09
CA LYS A 63 12.30 10.46 21.44
C LYS A 63 12.42 10.13 22.92
N GLU A 64 11.81 10.93 23.79
CA GLU A 64 11.77 10.68 25.23
C GLU A 64 10.68 9.66 25.61
N LEU A 65 9.76 9.36 24.69
CA LEU A 65 8.59 8.51 24.94
C LEU A 65 8.70 7.13 24.30
N MET A 66 9.30 7.06 23.11
CA MET A 66 9.37 5.84 22.30
C MET A 66 10.81 5.58 21.87
N PRO A 67 11.26 4.32 21.78
CA PRO A 67 12.59 3.98 21.29
C PRO A 67 12.85 4.58 19.89
N GLY A 68 13.76 5.55 19.83
CA GLY A 68 14.06 6.28 18.59
C GLY A 68 12.92 7.18 18.09
N GLY A 69 11.94 7.51 18.94
CA GLY A 69 10.82 8.40 18.64
C GLY A 69 9.71 7.79 17.77
N VAL A 70 9.72 6.48 17.53
CA VAL A 70 8.82 5.84 16.55
C VAL A 70 8.32 4.47 16.97
N ASN A 71 7.15 4.08 16.45
CA ASN A 71 6.58 2.73 16.58
C ASN A 71 6.98 1.76 15.46
N SER A 72 7.74 2.23 14.47
CA SER A 72 8.32 1.39 13.40
C SER A 72 9.64 2.01 12.92
N PRO A 73 10.75 1.25 12.84
CA PRO A 73 12.09 1.82 12.66
C PRO A 73 12.26 2.71 11.42
N VAL A 74 11.62 2.35 10.30
CA VAL A 74 11.74 3.11 9.04
C VAL A 74 11.23 4.54 9.16
N ARG A 75 10.29 4.79 10.09
CA ARG A 75 9.71 6.13 10.32
C ARG A 75 10.70 7.10 10.95
N ALA A 76 11.84 6.63 11.46
CA ALA A 76 12.88 7.48 12.04
C ALA A 76 13.81 8.11 10.99
N PHE A 77 13.61 7.83 9.69
CA PHE A 77 14.33 8.43 8.54
C PHE A 77 15.86 8.23 8.55
N LYS A 78 16.38 7.33 9.41
CA LYS A 78 17.83 7.10 9.57
C LYS A 78 18.56 6.76 8.26
N SER A 79 17.90 6.12 7.30
CA SER A 79 18.50 5.73 6.01
C SER A 79 18.61 6.87 5.00
N VAL A 80 17.81 7.92 5.14
CA VAL A 80 17.79 9.08 4.23
C VAL A 80 18.39 10.33 4.88
N GLY A 81 18.71 10.26 6.17
CA GLY A 81 19.13 11.40 6.97
C GLY A 81 17.98 12.37 7.25
N GLY A 82 18.30 13.48 7.91
CA GLY A 82 17.32 14.50 8.27
C GLY A 82 16.39 14.09 9.40
N GLN A 83 15.28 14.82 9.50
CA GLN A 83 14.31 14.74 10.57
C GLN A 83 12.99 14.15 10.03
N PRO A 84 12.38 13.16 10.71
CA PRO A 84 11.03 12.68 10.39
C PRO A 84 9.99 13.80 10.31
N ILE A 85 9.14 13.74 9.29
CA ILE A 85 7.99 14.63 9.10
C ILE A 85 6.80 14.07 9.86
N VAL A 86 6.13 14.93 10.62
CA VAL A 86 4.93 14.55 11.38
C VAL A 86 3.70 14.91 10.55
N PHE A 87 2.96 13.90 10.11
CA PHE A 87 1.78 14.09 9.27
C PHE A 87 0.52 14.35 10.09
N ASP A 88 -0.33 15.25 9.61
CA ASP A 88 -1.62 15.61 10.21
C ASP A 88 -2.78 14.91 9.50
N SER A 89 -2.84 15.03 8.17
CA SER A 89 -3.99 14.55 7.39
C SER A 89 -3.61 14.01 6.02
N VAL A 90 -4.50 13.18 5.47
CA VAL A 90 -4.30 12.46 4.21
C VAL A 90 -5.63 12.41 3.43
N LYS A 91 -5.60 12.61 2.11
CA LYS A 91 -6.78 12.48 1.23
C LYS A 91 -6.34 12.19 -0.21
N GLY A 92 -6.94 11.18 -0.83
CA GLY A 92 -6.57 10.77 -2.19
C GLY A 92 -5.07 10.44 -2.27
N CYS A 93 -4.33 11.11 -3.14
CA CYS A 93 -2.88 10.95 -3.28
C CYS A 93 -2.05 11.98 -2.48
N ARG A 94 -2.67 12.72 -1.55
CA ARG A 94 -2.03 13.83 -0.83
C ARG A 94 -1.88 13.54 0.65
N MET A 95 -0.79 14.03 1.22
CA MET A 95 -0.57 14.14 2.66
C MET A 95 -0.24 15.58 3.02
N VAL A 96 -0.70 16.01 4.19
CA VAL A 96 -0.43 17.32 4.78
C VAL A 96 0.25 17.11 6.13
N ASP A 97 1.38 17.77 6.34
CA ASP A 97 2.08 17.73 7.62
C ASP A 97 1.58 18.77 8.63
N VAL A 98 2.05 18.69 9.86
CA VAL A 98 1.69 19.61 10.96
C VAL A 98 2.16 21.07 10.72
N ASP A 99 3.12 21.25 9.81
CA ASP A 99 3.62 22.55 9.36
C ASP A 99 2.79 23.10 8.16
N GLY A 100 1.87 22.30 7.64
CA GLY A 100 0.98 22.60 6.53
C GLY A 100 1.70 22.56 5.17
N ASN A 101 2.74 21.75 5.03
CA ASN A 101 3.31 21.39 3.73
C ASN A 101 2.47 20.27 3.11
N GLU A 102 2.24 20.35 1.79
CA GLU A 102 1.52 19.33 1.03
C GLU A 102 2.48 18.47 0.21
N TYR A 103 2.24 17.16 0.20
CA TYR A 103 3.05 16.17 -0.48
C TYR A 103 2.18 15.34 -1.44
N ILE A 104 2.74 14.93 -2.58
CA ILE A 104 2.22 13.81 -3.35
C ILE A 104 2.78 12.54 -2.72
N ASP A 105 1.90 11.66 -2.26
CA ASP A 105 2.28 10.48 -1.52
C ASP A 105 2.46 9.26 -2.43
N TYR A 106 3.71 8.78 -2.46
CA TYR A 106 4.09 7.52 -3.09
C TYR A 106 4.37 6.39 -2.08
N VAL A 107 4.24 6.67 -0.78
CA VAL A 107 4.36 5.67 0.29
C VAL A 107 3.04 4.93 0.45
N GLY A 108 1.90 5.61 0.39
CA GLY A 108 0.57 4.99 0.43
C GLY A 108 0.33 4.18 1.70
N SER A 109 0.85 4.68 2.84
CA SER A 109 0.92 3.94 4.11
C SER A 109 1.59 2.56 4.02
N TRP A 110 2.58 2.41 3.13
CA TRP A 110 3.27 1.16 2.81
C TRP A 110 2.41 0.13 2.07
N GLY A 111 1.37 0.58 1.35
CA GLY A 111 0.54 -0.26 0.49
C GLY A 111 -0.99 -0.15 0.67
N PRO A 112 -1.55 -0.05 1.89
CA PRO A 112 -3.00 -0.11 2.12
C PRO A 112 -3.82 0.95 1.37
N ALA A 113 -3.25 2.13 1.10
CA ALA A 113 -3.96 3.23 0.46
C ALA A 113 -4.01 3.11 -1.08
N ILE A 114 -4.26 1.91 -1.62
CA ILE A 114 -4.24 1.65 -3.07
C ILE A 114 -5.32 2.42 -3.85
N ILE A 115 -6.48 2.66 -3.24
CA ILE A 115 -7.57 3.48 -3.81
C ILE A 115 -7.45 4.97 -3.43
N GLY A 116 -6.34 5.36 -2.78
CA GLY A 116 -6.16 6.67 -2.17
C GLY A 116 -6.58 6.71 -0.69
N HIS A 117 -6.03 7.69 0.01
CA HIS A 117 -6.29 7.92 1.43
C HIS A 117 -7.69 8.48 1.68
N ALA A 118 -8.29 8.08 2.81
CA ALA A 118 -9.58 8.60 3.27
C ALA A 118 -10.65 8.60 2.17
N ASP A 119 -10.77 7.49 1.44
CA ASP A 119 -11.84 7.28 0.46
C ASP A 119 -13.21 7.44 1.13
N ASP A 120 -14.11 8.16 0.46
CA ASP A 120 -15.39 8.56 1.06
C ASP A 120 -16.29 7.34 1.30
N LYS A 121 -16.27 6.33 0.41
CA LYS A 121 -17.08 5.11 0.59
C LYS A 121 -16.54 4.26 1.75
N VAL A 122 -15.22 4.15 1.88
CA VAL A 122 -14.60 3.43 3.01
C VAL A 122 -14.94 4.13 4.33
N ASN A 123 -14.82 5.45 4.39
CA ASN A 123 -15.14 6.23 5.60
C ASN A 123 -16.62 6.11 5.99
N GLU A 124 -17.54 6.20 5.02
CA GLU A 124 -18.97 5.98 5.26
C GLU A 124 -19.24 4.59 5.84
N ALA A 125 -18.66 3.53 5.26
CA ALA A 125 -18.82 2.17 5.74
C ALA A 125 -18.26 1.97 7.16
N LEU A 126 -17.11 2.60 7.48
CA LEU A 126 -16.55 2.61 8.82
C LEU A 126 -17.49 3.30 9.80
N ILE A 127 -17.97 4.52 9.48
CA ILE A 127 -18.86 5.30 10.35
C ILE A 127 -20.15 4.53 10.66
N GLU A 128 -20.77 3.88 9.68
CA GLU A 128 -21.96 3.07 9.92
C GLU A 128 -21.67 1.82 10.76
N THR A 129 -20.47 1.24 10.63
CA THR A 129 -20.05 0.10 11.45
C THR A 129 -19.78 0.53 12.90
N LEU A 130 -19.14 1.69 13.11
CA LEU A 130 -18.85 2.24 14.43
C LEU A 130 -20.11 2.36 15.31
N LYS A 131 -21.25 2.72 14.70
CA LYS A 131 -22.54 2.82 15.41
C LYS A 131 -23.00 1.50 16.05
N LYS A 132 -22.50 0.36 15.56
CA LYS A 132 -22.83 -0.99 16.05
C LYS A 132 -21.80 -1.54 17.04
N GLY A 133 -20.69 -0.83 17.25
CA GLY A 133 -19.53 -1.31 18.01
C GLY A 133 -18.42 -1.87 17.11
N THR A 134 -17.19 -1.89 17.64
CA THR A 134 -15.96 -2.17 16.86
C THR A 134 -15.34 -3.54 17.11
N SER A 135 -15.76 -4.24 18.16
CA SER A 135 -15.28 -5.56 18.50
C SER A 135 -16.33 -6.28 19.33
N PHE A 136 -16.61 -7.55 18.97
CA PHE A 136 -17.65 -8.34 19.61
C PHE A 136 -17.11 -9.51 20.44
N GLY A 137 -15.87 -9.97 20.19
CA GLY A 137 -15.36 -11.21 20.79
C GLY A 137 -16.14 -12.46 20.37
N ALA A 138 -16.98 -12.36 19.34
CA ALA A 138 -17.83 -13.39 18.80
C ALA A 138 -17.96 -13.20 17.27
N PRO A 139 -18.36 -14.24 16.51
CA PRO A 139 -18.49 -14.15 15.06
C PRO A 139 -19.48 -13.07 14.62
N CYS A 140 -19.22 -12.45 13.48
CA CYS A 140 -20.10 -11.51 12.80
C CYS A 140 -20.22 -11.81 11.29
N TYR A 141 -21.34 -11.41 10.70
CA TYR A 141 -21.61 -11.68 9.27
C TYR A 141 -20.57 -11.07 8.32
N LEU A 142 -19.94 -9.95 8.70
CA LEU A 142 -18.94 -9.27 7.88
C LEU A 142 -17.66 -10.12 7.68
N GLU A 143 -17.33 -11.01 8.63
CA GLU A 143 -16.22 -11.96 8.47
C GLU A 143 -16.48 -12.93 7.31
N ASN A 144 -17.72 -13.41 7.16
CA ASN A 144 -18.09 -14.31 6.07
C ASN A 144 -18.00 -13.61 4.72
N VAL A 145 -18.56 -12.39 4.63
CA VAL A 145 -18.53 -11.58 3.40
C VAL A 145 -17.08 -11.35 2.96
N LEU A 146 -16.20 -10.95 3.88
CA LEU A 146 -14.79 -10.74 3.55
C LEU A 146 -14.09 -12.05 3.17
N ALA A 147 -14.40 -13.17 3.84
CA ALA A 147 -13.82 -14.47 3.51
C ALA A 147 -14.18 -14.92 2.09
N GLU A 148 -15.45 -14.81 1.70
CA GLU A 148 -15.92 -15.13 0.36
C GLU A 148 -15.24 -14.26 -0.71
N MET A 149 -15.09 -12.96 -0.45
CA MET A 149 -14.39 -12.05 -1.36
C MET A 149 -12.92 -12.43 -1.53
N VAL A 150 -12.21 -12.80 -0.45
CA VAL A 150 -10.81 -13.20 -0.51
C VAL A 150 -10.64 -14.52 -1.25
N ILE A 151 -11.45 -15.53 -0.94
CA ILE A 151 -11.45 -16.85 -1.60
C ILE A 151 -11.72 -16.67 -3.11
N SER A 152 -12.69 -15.82 -3.47
CA SER A 152 -12.98 -15.55 -4.87
C SER A 152 -11.85 -14.80 -5.59
N ALA A 153 -11.10 -13.94 -4.90
CA ALA A 153 -10.08 -13.09 -5.50
C ALA A 153 -8.72 -13.79 -5.68
N VAL A 154 -8.38 -14.76 -4.82
CA VAL A 154 -7.06 -15.40 -4.78
C VAL A 154 -7.19 -16.90 -5.09
N PRO A 155 -6.84 -17.37 -6.30
CA PRO A 155 -7.13 -18.74 -6.74
C PRO A 155 -6.62 -19.88 -5.86
N SER A 156 -5.53 -19.67 -5.11
CA SER A 156 -4.96 -20.69 -4.22
C SER A 156 -5.60 -20.77 -2.84
N VAL A 157 -6.52 -19.84 -2.51
CA VAL A 157 -7.11 -19.73 -1.17
C VAL A 157 -8.49 -20.38 -1.19
N GLU A 158 -8.58 -21.63 -0.72
CA GLU A 158 -9.85 -22.35 -0.56
C GLU A 158 -10.50 -22.10 0.81
N MET A 159 -9.70 -21.70 1.80
CA MET A 159 -10.13 -21.36 3.16
C MET A 159 -9.19 -20.31 3.74
N VAL A 160 -9.74 -19.32 4.47
CA VAL A 160 -8.98 -18.19 5.02
C VAL A 160 -9.19 -18.03 6.52
N ARG A 161 -8.15 -17.54 7.21
CA ARG A 161 -8.19 -17.09 8.61
C ARG A 161 -7.67 -15.67 8.69
N PHE A 162 -8.48 -14.75 9.21
CA PHE A 162 -8.07 -13.38 9.46
C PHE A 162 -7.26 -13.24 10.76
N VAL A 163 -6.30 -12.31 10.73
CA VAL A 163 -5.41 -11.93 11.84
C VAL A 163 -5.11 -10.43 11.71
N ASN A 164 -4.40 -9.86 12.68
CA ASN A 164 -4.29 -8.41 12.83
C ASN A 164 -3.04 -7.81 12.15
N SER A 165 -2.12 -8.64 11.66
CA SER A 165 -0.93 -8.17 10.95
C SER A 165 -0.35 -9.20 9.99
N GLY A 166 0.49 -8.75 9.05
CA GLY A 166 1.28 -9.62 8.19
C GLY A 166 2.24 -10.52 8.97
N THR A 167 2.80 -10.04 10.10
CA THR A 167 3.63 -10.85 11.00
C THR A 167 2.84 -12.04 11.55
N GLU A 168 1.65 -11.79 12.09
CA GLU A 168 0.78 -12.86 12.60
C GLU A 168 0.38 -13.85 11.51
N ALA A 169 0.11 -13.37 10.30
CA ALA A 169 -0.25 -14.21 9.16
C ALA A 169 0.90 -15.15 8.78
N CYS A 170 2.12 -14.62 8.62
CA CYS A 170 3.30 -15.42 8.33
C CYS A 170 3.63 -16.40 9.46
N MET A 171 3.47 -16.00 10.73
CA MET A 171 3.62 -16.89 11.89
C MET A 171 2.63 -18.05 11.86
N GLY A 172 1.35 -17.77 11.60
CA GLY A 172 0.30 -18.78 11.48
C GLY A 172 0.56 -19.75 10.33
N ALA A 173 0.92 -19.22 9.16
CA ALA A 173 1.25 -20.01 7.98
C ALA A 173 2.46 -20.93 8.22
N LEU A 174 3.53 -20.40 8.82
CA LEU A 174 4.72 -21.18 9.16
C LEU A 174 4.38 -22.35 10.10
N ARG A 175 3.61 -22.07 11.16
CA ARG A 175 3.18 -23.10 12.11
C ARG A 175 2.29 -24.15 11.43
N LEU A 176 1.39 -23.74 10.56
CA LEU A 176 0.51 -24.63 9.80
C LEU A 176 1.32 -25.57 8.90
N VAL A 177 2.28 -25.05 8.13
CA VAL A 177 3.12 -25.85 7.22
C VAL A 177 3.96 -26.87 8.00
N ARG A 178 4.54 -26.48 9.13
CA ARG A 178 5.28 -27.41 10.01
C ARG A 178 4.37 -28.53 10.53
N ALA A 179 3.19 -28.18 11.03
CA ALA A 179 2.22 -29.15 11.54
C ALA A 179 1.73 -30.11 10.44
N TYR A 180 1.45 -29.59 9.24
CA TYR A 180 0.95 -30.37 8.12
C TYR A 180 2.01 -31.33 7.56
N THR A 181 3.26 -30.88 7.43
CA THR A 181 4.33 -31.68 6.82
C THR A 181 5.11 -32.54 7.81
N GLY A 182 5.00 -32.26 9.11
CA GLY A 182 5.86 -32.84 10.15
C GLY A 182 7.32 -32.43 10.05
N ARG A 183 7.64 -31.41 9.24
CA ARG A 183 9.02 -30.94 9.01
C ARG A 183 9.27 -29.67 9.79
N GLU A 184 10.41 -29.60 10.46
CA GLU A 184 10.78 -28.42 11.23
C GLU A 184 11.38 -27.32 10.35
N LYS A 185 12.03 -27.71 9.25
CA LYS A 185 12.85 -26.80 8.46
C LYS A 185 12.06 -25.94 7.50
N ILE A 186 12.49 -24.68 7.35
CA ILE A 186 12.01 -23.79 6.29
C ILE A 186 13.13 -23.17 5.47
N LEU A 187 12.75 -22.70 4.29
CA LEU A 187 13.60 -21.98 3.36
C LEU A 187 13.04 -20.56 3.20
N LYS A 188 13.90 -19.55 3.36
CA LYS A 188 13.60 -18.15 3.03
C LYS A 188 14.68 -17.57 2.12
N PHE A 189 14.37 -16.48 1.45
CA PHE A 189 15.32 -15.76 0.59
C PHE A 189 15.86 -14.52 1.29
N GLU A 190 17.12 -14.20 1.02
CA GLU A 190 17.74 -12.94 1.42
C GLU A 190 16.97 -11.74 0.83
N GLY A 191 16.84 -10.65 1.59
CA GLY A 191 16.07 -9.47 1.19
C GLY A 191 14.55 -9.58 1.36
N CYS A 192 13.98 -10.78 1.52
CA CYS A 192 12.56 -10.94 1.83
C CYS A 192 12.26 -10.66 3.32
N TYR A 193 11.17 -9.92 3.58
CA TYR A 193 10.68 -9.62 4.91
C TYR A 193 9.31 -10.27 5.14
N HIS A 194 9.19 -11.06 6.22
CA HIS A 194 7.96 -11.79 6.58
C HIS A 194 7.48 -11.46 8.01
N GLY A 195 7.79 -10.26 8.49
CA GLY A 195 7.54 -9.86 9.87
C GLY A 195 8.72 -10.16 10.78
N HIS A 196 8.54 -9.91 12.08
CA HIS A 196 9.61 -9.95 13.08
C HIS A 196 9.52 -11.14 14.04
N ALA A 197 8.81 -12.21 13.63
CA ALA A 197 8.80 -13.44 14.41
C ALA A 197 10.19 -14.08 14.40
N ASP A 198 10.60 -14.69 15.52
CA ASP A 198 11.96 -15.20 15.71
C ASP A 198 12.46 -16.08 14.55
N SER A 199 11.61 -16.95 13.99
CA SER A 199 11.97 -17.84 12.88
C SER A 199 12.29 -17.11 11.55
N PHE A 200 11.95 -15.83 11.41
CA PHE A 200 12.22 -15.03 10.21
C PHE A 200 13.46 -14.13 10.36
N LEU A 201 13.89 -13.83 11.59
CA LEU A 201 15.02 -12.95 11.90
C LEU A 201 16.36 -13.69 11.82
N VAL A 202 16.60 -14.30 10.67
CA VAL A 202 17.79 -15.12 10.38
C VAL A 202 18.65 -14.43 9.34
N LYS A 203 19.95 -14.31 9.65
CA LYS A 203 20.92 -13.66 8.77
C LYS A 203 21.21 -14.50 7.54
N ALA A 204 21.35 -13.84 6.40
CA ALA A 204 21.99 -14.38 5.20
C ALA A 204 23.46 -13.94 5.17
N GLY A 205 24.36 -14.84 4.81
CA GLY A 205 25.78 -14.51 4.62
C GLY A 205 26.59 -15.71 4.15
N SER A 206 27.56 -15.45 3.28
CA SER A 206 28.50 -16.45 2.75
C SER A 206 29.22 -17.15 3.91
N GLY A 207 28.81 -18.39 4.23
CA GLY A 207 29.33 -19.22 5.32
C GLY A 207 28.36 -19.50 6.48
N VAL A 208 27.20 -18.83 6.53
CA VAL A 208 26.19 -18.99 7.60
C VAL A 208 24.78 -19.31 7.08
N ALA A 209 24.60 -19.37 5.75
CA ALA A 209 23.34 -19.69 5.08
C ALA A 209 22.69 -21.01 5.55
N THR A 210 23.51 -21.99 5.94
CA THR A 210 23.06 -23.30 6.47
C THR A 210 22.90 -23.31 8.00
N LEU A 211 23.54 -22.39 8.72
CA LEU A 211 23.63 -22.40 10.19
C LEU A 211 22.50 -21.62 10.87
N GLY A 212 21.69 -20.87 10.11
CA GLY A 212 20.53 -20.16 10.63
C GLY A 212 20.86 -19.16 11.74
N LEU A 213 22.00 -18.47 11.71
CA LEU A 213 22.36 -17.56 12.80
C LEU A 213 21.37 -16.39 12.94
N PRO A 214 21.00 -16.00 14.18
CA PRO A 214 20.05 -14.91 14.40
C PRO A 214 20.62 -13.57 13.93
N ASP A 215 19.76 -12.74 13.34
CA ASP A 215 20.11 -11.39 12.85
C ASP A 215 19.75 -10.28 13.87
N SER A 216 19.07 -10.65 14.95
CA SER A 216 18.74 -9.75 16.06
C SER A 216 19.19 -10.35 17.40
N PRO A 217 19.84 -9.57 18.28
CA PRO A 217 20.01 -9.95 19.68
C PRO A 217 18.66 -10.31 20.33
N GLY A 218 18.67 -11.24 21.27
CA GLY A 218 17.47 -11.71 21.99
C GLY A 218 16.75 -12.90 21.35
N VAL A 219 17.04 -13.21 20.09
CA VAL A 219 16.50 -14.39 19.41
C VAL A 219 17.26 -15.65 19.88
N PRO A 220 16.61 -16.63 20.54
CA PRO A 220 17.32 -17.80 21.03
C PRO A 220 17.92 -18.61 19.89
N LYS A 221 19.14 -19.10 20.11
CA LYS A 221 19.76 -20.07 19.20
C LYS A 221 18.84 -21.28 18.99
N GLY A 222 18.10 -21.73 20.00
CA GLY A 222 17.16 -22.87 19.92
C GLY A 222 16.05 -22.74 18.86
N VAL A 223 15.67 -21.51 18.48
CA VAL A 223 14.71 -21.27 17.37
C VAL A 223 15.35 -21.55 16.00
N HIS A 224 16.68 -21.67 15.97
CA HIS A 224 17.54 -21.80 14.81
C HIS A 224 18.44 -23.05 14.85
N LEU A 225 18.66 -23.64 16.03
CA LEU A 225 19.64 -24.70 16.28
C LEU A 225 19.14 -26.01 15.71
N GLY A 226 19.85 -26.46 14.67
CA GLY A 226 19.63 -27.70 13.94
C GLY A 226 19.45 -27.44 12.46
N ASP A 227 20.37 -26.71 11.79
CA ASP A 227 20.27 -26.41 10.34
C ASP A 227 18.83 -26.03 9.91
N SER A 228 18.11 -25.30 10.78
CA SER A 228 16.64 -25.39 10.84
C SER A 228 15.94 -24.37 9.97
N ASN A 229 16.61 -23.26 9.64
CA ASN A 229 16.15 -22.30 8.65
C ASN A 229 17.30 -22.02 7.68
N LEU A 230 17.11 -22.41 6.41
CA LEU A 230 18.07 -22.11 5.34
C LEU A 230 17.70 -20.76 4.74
N THR A 231 18.66 -19.83 4.69
CA THR A 231 18.49 -18.61 3.89
C THR A 231 19.30 -18.75 2.60
N ILE A 232 18.61 -18.67 1.47
CA ILE A 232 19.23 -18.66 0.13
C ILE A 232 19.54 -17.21 -0.26
N GLN A 233 20.74 -16.98 -0.80
CA GLN A 233 21.19 -15.70 -1.36
C GLN A 233 20.67 -15.49 -2.79
#